data_AF-A0A552QVT5-F1
#
_entry.id   AF-A0A552QVT5-F1
#
_cell.length_a   1.000
_cell.length_b   1.000
_cell.length_c   1.000
_cell.angle_alpha   90.00
_cell.angle_beta   90.00
_cell.angle_gamma   90.00
#
_symmetry.space_group_name_H-M   'P 1'
#
loop_
_entity.id
_entity.type
_entity.pdbx_description
1 polymer ?
#
loop_
_entity_poly.entity_id
_entity_poly.type
_entity_poly.pdbx_seq_one_letter_code
_entity_poly.pdbx_strand_id
1 'polypeptide(L)'
;MAVHPESCLTMLAAGELAHQRWLRDSGLFTSARASAVERGAVDDTGKAIGFWQFRPAAEALLAAHWEHVLNVAEPLESCGYLNGDEAAALTGLPNPPELASEL
;
A
#
# COMPACT_ATOMS: atom_id res chain seq x y z
N MET A 1 -14.22 5.33 -15.70
CA MET A 1 -13.97 3.88 -15.56
C MET A 1 -14.30 3.54 -14.12
N ALA A 2 -15.25 2.65 -13.84
CA ALA A 2 -15.65 2.34 -12.47
C ALA A 2 -14.51 1.58 -11.78
N VAL A 3 -14.05 2.07 -10.62
CA VAL A 3 -13.08 1.34 -9.80
C VAL A 3 -13.83 0.18 -9.15
N HIS A 4 -13.43 -1.04 -9.46
CA HIS A 4 -14.04 -2.21 -8.86
C HIS A 4 -13.72 -2.21 -7.35
N PRO A 5 -14.71 -2.38 -6.46
CA PRO A 5 -14.48 -2.40 -5.01
C PRO A 5 -13.40 -3.40 -4.58
N GLU A 6 -13.27 -4.50 -5.34
CA GLU A 6 -12.23 -5.51 -5.19
C GLU A 6 -10.81 -4.96 -5.41
N SER A 7 -10.64 -3.97 -6.30
CA SER A 7 -9.36 -3.28 -6.52
C SER A 7 -8.96 -2.41 -5.33
N CYS A 8 -9.92 -1.74 -4.69
CA CYS A 8 -9.66 -0.94 -3.48
C CYS A 8 -9.20 -1.83 -2.32
N LEU A 9 -9.93 -2.93 -2.06
CA LEU A 9 -9.57 -3.88 -1.02
C LEU A 9 -8.25 -4.61 -1.31
N THR A 10 -7.93 -4.87 -2.58
CA THR A 10 -6.63 -5.43 -2.99
C THR A 10 -5.48 -4.44 -2.78
N MET A 11 -5.70 -3.13 -3.02
CA MET A 11 -4.68 -2.10 -2.77
C MET A 11 -4.42 -1.91 -1.28
N LEU A 12 -5.48 -1.82 -0.46
CA LEU A 12 -5.34 -1.88 1.01
C LEU A 12 -4.60 -3.17 1.39
N ALA A 13 -4.88 -4.27 0.68
CA ALA A 13 -4.19 -5.51 0.88
C ALA A 13 -2.69 -5.51 0.59
N ALA A 14 -2.30 -4.82 -0.47
CA ALA A 14 -0.90 -4.67 -0.83
C ALA A 14 -0.16 -3.76 0.17
N GLY A 15 -0.82 -2.73 0.70
CA GLY A 15 -0.25 -1.82 1.71
C GLY A 15 0.22 -2.55 2.97
N GLU A 16 -0.63 -3.39 3.55
CA GLU A 16 -0.23 -4.13 4.77
C GLU A 16 0.84 -5.19 4.47
N LEU A 17 0.76 -5.86 3.31
CA LEU A 17 1.79 -6.81 2.92
C LEU A 17 3.14 -6.12 2.66
N ALA A 18 3.14 -4.86 2.19
CA ALA A 18 4.35 -4.10 1.94
C ALA A 18 5.16 -3.84 3.21
N HIS A 19 4.52 -3.39 4.30
CA HIS A 19 5.25 -3.18 5.57
C HIS A 19 5.74 -4.51 6.16
N GLN A 20 4.93 -5.58 6.07
CA GLN A 20 5.34 -6.87 6.60
C GLN A 20 6.52 -7.45 5.81
N ARG A 21 6.53 -7.25 4.48
CA ARG A 21 7.67 -7.61 3.64
C ARG A 21 8.91 -6.80 4.03
N TRP A 22 8.81 -5.48 4.14
CA TRP A 22 9.92 -4.64 4.57
C TRP A 22 10.50 -5.05 5.93
N LEU A 23 9.64 -5.36 6.90
CA LEU A 23 10.05 -5.87 8.21
C LEU A 23 10.82 -7.19 8.12
N ARG A 24 10.41 -8.10 7.23
CA ARG A 24 11.10 -9.38 7.00
C ARG A 24 12.45 -9.17 6.32
N ASP A 25 12.48 -8.37 5.27
CA ASP A 25 13.70 -8.07 4.50
C ASP A 25 14.74 -7.34 5.37
N SER A 26 14.28 -6.52 6.32
CA SER A 26 15.13 -5.82 7.29
C SER A 26 15.52 -6.67 8.51
N GLY A 27 15.05 -7.91 8.63
CA GLY A 27 15.29 -8.76 9.81
C GLY A 27 14.61 -8.25 11.09
N LEU A 28 13.64 -7.35 10.99
CA LEU A 28 12.95 -6.70 12.10
C LEU A 28 11.57 -7.32 12.40
N PHE A 29 11.14 -8.31 11.61
CA PHE A 29 9.80 -8.88 11.71
C PHE A 29 9.53 -9.54 13.07
N THR A 30 8.49 -9.04 13.74
CA THR A 30 7.82 -9.72 14.86
C THR A 30 6.32 -9.52 14.73
N SER A 31 5.51 -10.42 15.27
CA SER A 31 4.05 -10.27 15.30
C SER A 31 3.62 -8.97 15.99
N ALA A 32 4.35 -8.55 17.04
CA ALA A 32 4.10 -7.30 17.75
C ALA A 32 4.37 -6.06 16.89
N ARG A 33 5.46 -6.04 16.10
CA ARG A 33 5.80 -4.93 15.21
C ARG A 33 4.84 -4.82 14.03
N ALA A 34 4.51 -5.94 13.40
CA ALA A 34 3.48 -5.96 12.35
C ALA A 34 2.16 -5.41 12.89
N SER A 35 1.70 -5.89 14.05
CA SER A 35 0.45 -5.43 14.67
C SER A 35 0.47 -3.96 15.12
N ALA A 36 1.64 -3.40 15.43
CA ALA A 36 1.76 -2.00 15.82
C ALA A 36 1.59 -1.04 14.62
N VAL A 37 2.11 -1.41 13.44
CA VAL A 37 1.95 -0.63 12.20
C VAL A 37 0.46 -0.52 11.83
N GLU A 38 -0.25 -1.65 11.84
CA GLU A 38 -1.69 -1.74 11.54
C GLU A 38 -2.53 -0.83 12.44
N ARG A 39 -2.27 -0.88 13.77
CA ARG A 39 -2.95 0.00 14.73
C ARG A 39 -2.58 1.47 14.55
N GLY A 40 -1.35 1.75 14.14
CA GLY A 40 -0.83 3.09 13.91
C GLY A 40 -1.34 3.74 12.63
N ALA A 41 -1.90 2.98 11.69
CA ALA A 41 -2.51 3.48 10.45
C ALA A 41 -3.94 4.03 10.63
N VAL A 42 -4.52 3.91 11.83
CA VAL A 42 -5.76 4.59 12.30
C VAL A 42 -7.01 4.53 11.39
N ASP A 43 -7.15 3.57 10.46
CA ASP A 43 -8.44 3.34 9.78
C ASP A 43 -8.52 2.01 9.00
N ASP A 44 -7.38 1.50 8.51
CA ASP A 44 -7.41 0.39 7.55
C ASP A 44 -7.85 -0.94 8.17
N THR A 45 -7.45 -1.26 9.40
CA THR A 45 -7.86 -2.51 10.07
C THR A 45 -9.39 -2.63 10.25
N GLY A 46 -10.11 -1.49 10.37
CA GLY A 46 -11.58 -1.46 10.46
C GLY A 46 -12.28 -1.71 9.13
N LYS A 47 -11.68 -1.24 8.02
CA LYS A 47 -12.13 -1.48 6.63
C LYS A 47 -11.65 -2.84 6.09
N ALA A 48 -10.56 -3.36 6.65
CA ALA A 48 -9.86 -4.58 6.28
C ALA A 48 -10.40 -5.85 6.95
N ILE A 49 -11.58 -5.82 7.58
CA ILE A 49 -12.23 -7.03 8.14
C ILE A 49 -12.43 -8.13 7.07
N GLY A 50 -12.29 -7.81 5.77
CA GLY A 50 -12.25 -8.75 4.65
C GLY A 50 -10.90 -8.93 3.93
N PHE A 51 -9.80 -8.38 4.41
CA PHE A 51 -8.51 -8.30 3.71
C PHE A 51 -7.94 -9.65 3.28
N TRP A 52 -7.99 -10.66 4.14
CA TRP A 52 -7.24 -11.91 3.94
C TRP A 52 -7.68 -12.69 2.70
N GLN A 53 -8.91 -12.49 2.23
CA GLN A 53 -9.38 -13.14 1.00
C GLN A 53 -8.69 -12.59 -0.27
N PHE A 54 -8.19 -11.34 -0.23
CA PHE A 54 -7.47 -10.71 -1.34
C PHE A 54 -5.96 -10.91 -1.28
N ARG A 55 -5.45 -11.58 -0.25
CA ARG A 55 -4.01 -11.79 -0.03
C ARG A 55 -3.29 -12.33 -1.27
N PRO A 56 -3.76 -13.37 -1.99
CA PRO A 56 -3.02 -13.86 -3.16
C PRO A 56 -2.89 -12.81 -4.28
N ALA A 57 -3.94 -12.04 -4.54
CA ALA A 57 -3.92 -10.97 -5.54
C ALA A 57 -3.01 -9.82 -5.11
N ALA A 58 -3.05 -9.46 -3.82
CA ALA A 58 -2.19 -8.44 -3.25
C ALA A 58 -0.71 -8.83 -3.22
N GLU A 59 -0.39 -10.09 -2.89
CA GLU A 59 0.97 -10.63 -2.98
C GLU A 59 1.49 -10.58 -4.42
N ALA A 60 0.65 -10.96 -5.40
CA ALA A 60 1.02 -10.89 -6.82
C ALA A 60 1.26 -9.44 -7.28
N LEU A 61 0.37 -8.52 -6.90
CA LEU A 61 0.52 -7.09 -7.20
C LEU A 61 1.79 -6.51 -6.59
N LEU A 62 2.03 -6.80 -5.30
CA LEU A 62 3.20 -6.32 -4.58
C LEU A 62 4.49 -6.92 -5.14
N ALA A 63 4.48 -8.20 -5.52
CA ALA A 63 5.64 -8.82 -6.17
C ALA A 63 5.96 -8.16 -7.51
N ALA A 64 4.95 -7.85 -8.32
CA ALA A 64 5.11 -7.21 -9.62
C ALA A 64 5.60 -5.75 -9.54
N HIS A 65 5.25 -5.03 -8.46
CA HIS A 65 5.54 -3.60 -8.34
C HIS A 65 6.47 -3.23 -7.18
N TRP A 66 7.18 -4.20 -6.59
CA TRP A 66 8.02 -3.95 -5.42
C TRP A 66 9.08 -2.88 -5.65
N GLU A 67 9.72 -2.87 -6.82
CA GLU A 67 10.72 -1.86 -7.17
C GLU A 67 10.11 -0.44 -7.18
N HIS A 68 8.89 -0.29 -7.70
CA HIS A 68 8.18 0.98 -7.67
C HIS A 68 7.84 1.43 -6.24
N VAL A 69 7.48 0.49 -5.36
CA VAL A 69 7.25 0.77 -3.93
C VAL A 69 8.53 1.34 -3.29
N LEU A 70 9.69 0.73 -3.56
CA LEU A 70 10.96 1.22 -3.03
C LEU A 70 11.34 2.60 -3.61
N ASN A 71 11.13 2.81 -4.90
CA ASN A 71 11.42 4.09 -5.57
C ASN A 71 10.58 5.26 -5.02
N VAL A 72 9.40 4.98 -4.44
CA VAL A 72 8.57 5.99 -3.78
C VAL A 72 8.93 6.14 -2.30
N ALA A 73 9.26 5.03 -1.62
CA ALA A 73 9.52 5.03 -0.18
C ALA A 73 10.72 5.91 0.22
N GLU A 74 11.83 5.85 -0.53
CA GLU A 74 13.04 6.62 -0.21
C GLU A 74 12.83 8.16 -0.33
N PRO A 75 12.24 8.69 -1.43
CA PRO A 75 11.89 10.10 -1.49
C PRO A 75 10.84 10.52 -0.46
N LEU A 76 9.87 9.66 -0.14
CA LEU A 76 8.86 9.95 0.88
C LEU A 76 9.49 10.05 2.27
N GLU A 77 10.43 9.16 2.62
CA GLU A 77 11.20 9.23 3.87
C GLU A 77 11.99 10.55 3.96
N SER A 78 12.60 10.97 2.85
CA SER A 78 13.44 12.16 2.81
C SER A 78 12.63 13.47 2.89
N CYS A 79 11.49 13.54 2.21
CA CYS A 79 10.70 14.77 2.07
C CYS A 79 9.53 14.87 3.05
N GLY A 80 9.14 13.75 3.68
CA GLY A 80 7.99 13.65 4.59
C GLY A 80 6.61 13.71 3.92
N TYR A 81 6.56 13.99 2.61
CA TYR A 81 5.35 14.07 1.81
C TYR A 81 5.68 13.90 0.31
N LEU A 82 4.78 13.24 -0.43
CA LEU A 82 4.71 13.22 -1.89
C LEU A 82 3.25 13.32 -2.31
N ASN A 83 2.97 14.10 -3.35
CA ASN A 83 1.67 14.07 -4.01
C ASN A 83 1.59 12.95 -5.07
N GLY A 84 0.39 12.73 -5.63
CA GLY A 84 0.15 11.66 -6.61
C GLY A 84 0.95 11.81 -7.90
N ASP A 85 1.18 13.04 -8.38
CA ASP A 85 1.94 13.30 -9.61
C ASP A 85 3.44 13.05 -9.40
N GLU A 86 3.96 13.41 -8.22
CA GLU A 86 5.34 13.12 -7.83
C GLU A 86 5.59 11.60 -7.73
N ALA A 87 4.67 10.86 -7.11
CA ALA A 87 4.75 9.41 -7.03
C ALA A 87 4.64 8.73 -8.42
N ALA A 88 3.76 9.25 -9.29
CA ALA A 88 3.64 8.79 -10.66
C ALA A 88 4.93 9.02 -11.47
N ALA A 89 5.55 10.19 -11.34
CA ALA A 89 6.81 10.51 -12.00
C ALA A 89 7.95 9.58 -11.57
N LEU A 90 8.04 9.25 -10.27
CA LEU A 90 9.06 8.34 -9.73
C LEU A 90 8.89 6.89 -10.19
N THR A 91 7.66 6.48 -10.48
CA THR A 91 7.35 5.08 -10.83
C THR A 91 7.16 4.85 -12.33
N GLY A 92 6.93 5.91 -13.10
CA GLY A 92 6.51 5.81 -14.51
C GLY A 92 5.08 5.29 -14.68
N LEU A 93 4.31 5.18 -13.59
CA LEU A 93 2.91 4.74 -13.59
C LEU A 93 1.97 5.94 -13.70
N PRO A 94 0.78 5.79 -14.31
CA PRO A 94 -0.18 6.88 -14.41
C PRO A 94 -0.77 7.22 -13.04
N ASN A 95 -0.92 8.52 -12.74
CA ASN A 95 -1.76 9.00 -11.64
C ASN A 95 -3.23 9.05 -12.12
N PRO A 96 -4.12 8.17 -11.64
CA PRO A 96 -5.53 8.22 -12.05
C PRO A 96 -6.19 9.51 -11.53
N PRO A 97 -7.21 10.05 -12.24
CA PRO A 97 -7.92 11.23 -11.78
C PRO A 97 -8.55 10.97 -10.40
N GLU A 98 -8.59 12.00 -9.54
CA GLU A 98 -9.30 11.92 -8.26
C GLU A 98 -10.71 11.39 -8.50
N LEU A 99 -11.08 10.36 -7.75
CA LEU A 99 -12.46 9.90 -7.73
C LEU A 99 -13.30 11.06 -7.19
N ALA A 100 -14.17 11.61 -8.04
CA ALA A 100 -15.19 12.55 -7.59
C ALA A 100 -15.89 11.90 -6.38
N SER A 101 -15.78 12.55 -5.22
CA SER A 101 -16.43 12.08 -4.00
C SER A 101 -17.94 12.16 -4.24
N GLU A 102 -18.54 11.05 -4.67
CA GLU A 102 -19.99 10.88 -4.58
C GLU A 102 -20.31 10.72 -3.09
N LEU A 103 -20.71 11.84 -2.48
CA LEU A 103 -21.43 11.92 -1.22
C LEU A 103 -22.78 11.23 -1.31
#